data_AF-A0A820KCX9-F1
#
_entry.id   AF-A0A820KCX9-F1
#
_cell.length_a   1.000
_cell.length_b   1.000
_cell.length_c   1.000
_cell.angle_alpha   90.00
_cell.angle_beta   90.00
_cell.angle_gamma   90.00
#
_symmetry.space_group_name_H-M   'P 1'
#
loop_
_entity.id
_entity.type
_entity.pdbx_description
1 polymer ?
#
loop_
_entity_poly.entity_id
_entity_poly.type
_entity_poly.pdbx_seq_one_letter_code
_entity_poly.pdbx_strand_id
1 'polypeptide(L)'
;QAINDFDTTANDFMRRSKLIDFENPFEIRAYNDQLLQLERAFLNPLGQGGDYSDFKHIVFAPAKGNKYAASGFPSVSNAVADGDSTEIEIEVAIATYFVRGALSTLKEFHNFFS
;
A
#
# COMPACT_ATOMS: atom_id res chain seq x y z
N GLN A 1 7.67 -6.69 10.35
CA GLN A 1 7.61 -7.85 9.43
C GLN A 1 7.01 -7.46 8.08
N ALA A 2 5.75 -6.98 8.02
CA ALA A 2 5.10 -6.63 6.75
C ALA A 2 5.88 -5.63 5.88
N ILE A 3 6.56 -4.65 6.49
CA ILE A 3 7.42 -3.69 5.77
C ILE A 3 8.64 -4.39 5.14
N ASN A 4 9.28 -5.32 5.84
CA ASN A 4 10.42 -6.07 5.29
C ASN A 4 9.98 -7.00 4.15
N ASP A 5 8.81 -7.62 4.29
CA ASP A 5 8.20 -8.41 3.23
C ASP A 5 7.90 -7.53 2.01
N PHE A 6 7.42 -6.30 2.26
CA PHE A 6 7.19 -5.27 1.25
C PHE A 6 8.47 -4.92 0.49
N ASP A 7 9.51 -4.56 1.22
CA ASP A 7 10.79 -4.21 0.62
C ASP A 7 11.37 -5.36 -0.20
N THR A 8 11.31 -6.59 0.31
CA THR A 8 11.78 -7.78 -0.41
C THR A 8 11.01 -7.99 -1.72
N THR A 9 9.68 -7.89 -1.68
CA THR A 9 8.81 -8.12 -2.84
C THR A 9 8.93 -6.98 -3.85
N ALA A 10 9.02 -5.73 -3.40
CA ALA A 10 9.21 -4.57 -4.25
C ALA A 10 10.57 -4.63 -4.96
N ASN A 11 11.64 -5.01 -4.25
CA ASN A 11 12.95 -5.22 -4.87
C ASN A 11 12.91 -6.34 -5.92
N ASP A 12 12.17 -7.41 -5.68
CA ASP A 12 11.97 -8.45 -6.68
C ASP A 12 11.24 -7.95 -7.93
N PHE A 13 10.11 -7.25 -7.74
CA PHE A 13 9.39 -6.60 -8.83
C PHE A 13 10.30 -5.67 -9.65
N MET A 14 11.11 -4.84 -8.99
CA MET A 14 12.06 -3.95 -9.66
C MET A 14 13.18 -4.67 -10.41
N ARG A 15 13.59 -5.88 -9.96
CA ARG A 15 14.52 -6.70 -10.73
C ARG A 15 13.85 -7.26 -11.98
N ARG A 16 12.64 -7.80 -11.85
CA ARG A 16 11.87 -8.33 -12.98
C ARG A 16 11.52 -7.24 -13.99
N SER A 17 11.21 -6.02 -13.53
CA SER A 17 10.90 -4.90 -14.42
C SER A 17 12.07 -4.43 -15.30
N LYS A 18 13.31 -4.75 -14.94
CA LYS A 18 14.49 -4.47 -15.77
C LYS A 18 14.66 -5.44 -16.93
N LEU A 19 13.92 -6.56 -16.92
CA LEU A 19 13.98 -7.60 -17.93
C LEU A 19 12.83 -7.50 -18.95
N ILE A 20 11.99 -6.46 -18.84
CA ILE A 20 10.85 -6.24 -19.74
C ILE A 20 11.35 -6.01 -21.18
N ASP A 21 10.73 -6.70 -22.14
CA ASP A 21 10.86 -6.36 -23.55
C ASP A 21 9.99 -5.14 -23.87
N PHE A 22 10.62 -3.99 -24.12
CA PHE A 22 9.93 -2.74 -24.45
C PHE A 22 9.32 -2.74 -25.86
N GLU A 23 9.67 -3.70 -26.71
CA GLU A 23 9.00 -3.89 -28.01
C GLU A 23 7.73 -4.74 -27.88
N ASN A 24 7.52 -5.39 -26.72
CA ASN A 24 6.31 -6.16 -26.44
C ASN A 24 5.29 -5.33 -25.63
N PRO A 25 4.22 -4.79 -26.26
CA PRO A 25 3.25 -3.95 -25.57
C PRO A 25 2.46 -4.69 -24.48
N PHE A 26 2.34 -6.02 -24.56
CA PHE A 26 1.64 -6.82 -23.55
C PHE A 26 2.44 -6.92 -22.25
N GLU A 27 3.77 -7.05 -22.34
CA GLU A 27 4.64 -7.06 -21.16
C GLU A 27 4.62 -5.70 -20.46
N ILE A 28 4.79 -4.60 -21.22
CA ILE A 28 4.69 -3.25 -20.67
C ILE A 28 3.33 -3.05 -19.97
N ARG A 29 2.24 -3.49 -20.60
CA ARG A 29 0.89 -3.37 -20.03
C ARG A 29 0.74 -4.15 -18.73
N ALA A 30 1.25 -5.38 -18.67
CA ALA A 30 1.17 -6.23 -17.48
C ALA A 30 1.85 -5.56 -16.27
N TYR A 31 3.07 -5.03 -16.44
CA TYR A 31 3.79 -4.35 -15.35
C TYR A 31 3.10 -3.03 -14.94
N ASN A 32 2.61 -2.25 -15.90
CA ASN A 32 1.84 -1.03 -15.59
C ASN A 32 0.57 -1.35 -14.79
N ASP A 33 -0.11 -2.46 -15.11
CA ASP A 33 -1.29 -2.90 -14.38
C ASP A 33 -0.94 -3.39 -12.96
N GLN A 34 0.23 -3.98 -12.73
CA GLN A 34 0.71 -4.28 -11.37
C GLN A 34 0.91 -3.02 -10.54
N LEU A 35 1.56 -1.99 -11.11
CA LEU A 35 1.76 -0.70 -10.43
C LEU A 35 0.43 -0.02 -10.10
N LEU A 36 -0.52 -0.03 -11.04
CA LEU A 36 -1.84 0.52 -10.81
C LEU A 36 -2.62 -0.25 -9.71
N GLN A 37 -2.53 -1.58 -9.72
CA GLN A 37 -3.17 -2.42 -8.70
C GLN A 37 -2.54 -2.24 -7.33
N LEU A 38 -1.21 -2.08 -7.25
CA LEU A 38 -0.51 -1.77 -6.02
C LEU A 38 -1.08 -0.52 -5.35
N GLU A 39 -1.19 0.58 -6.09
CA GLU A 39 -1.72 1.84 -5.56
C GLU A 39 -3.17 1.68 -5.07
N ARG A 40 -4.00 0.98 -5.85
CA ARG A 40 -5.39 0.71 -5.47
C ARG A 40 -5.51 -0.16 -4.22
N ALA A 41 -4.56 -1.07 -3.99
CA ALA A 41 -4.56 -1.93 -2.83
C ALA A 41 -4.31 -1.19 -1.51
N PHE A 42 -3.85 0.07 -1.55
CA PHE A 42 -3.75 0.92 -0.36
C PHE A 42 -5.04 1.70 -0.03
N LEU A 43 -6.10 1.53 -0.81
CA LEU A 43 -7.38 2.20 -0.57
C LEU A 43 -8.27 1.35 0.33
N ASN A 44 -8.51 1.82 1.56
CA ASN A 44 -9.54 1.28 2.44
C ASN A 44 -10.92 1.82 2.04
N PRO A 45 -11.87 0.99 1.57
CA PRO A 45 -13.19 1.45 1.19
C PRO A 45 -14.00 2.02 2.35
N LEU A 46 -13.72 1.59 3.58
CA LEU A 46 -14.37 2.07 4.80
C LEU A 46 -13.79 3.40 5.32
N GLY A 47 -12.73 3.93 4.69
CA GLY A 47 -12.02 5.09 5.18
C GLY A 47 -11.12 4.76 6.38
N GLN A 48 -10.68 5.77 7.11
CA GLN A 48 -9.86 5.64 8.30
C GLN A 48 -10.65 6.07 9.55
N GLY A 49 -10.27 5.56 10.72
CA GLY A 49 -10.87 5.93 12.01
C GLY A 49 -10.83 7.45 12.29
N GLY A 50 -11.79 7.93 13.07
CA GLY A 50 -11.89 9.34 13.47
C GLY A 50 -12.30 10.29 12.33
N ASP A 51 -11.63 11.46 12.26
CA ASP A 51 -11.90 12.53 11.28
C ASP A 51 -11.49 12.18 9.83
N TYR A 52 -11.04 10.94 9.58
CA TYR A 52 -10.42 10.52 8.32
C TYR A 52 -11.28 9.57 7.48
N SER A 53 -12.59 9.52 7.73
CA SER A 53 -13.52 8.65 7.01
C SER A 53 -13.54 8.90 5.49
N ASP A 54 -13.28 10.14 5.05
CA ASP A 54 -13.17 10.50 3.63
C ASP A 54 -11.79 10.15 3.01
N PHE A 55 -10.77 9.91 3.83
CA PHE A 55 -9.42 9.58 3.37
C PHE A 55 -9.22 8.07 3.32
N LYS A 56 -9.25 7.55 2.09
CA LYS A 56 -9.18 6.10 1.84
C LYS A 56 -7.75 5.57 1.80
N HIS A 57 -6.77 6.41 1.50
CA HIS A 57 -5.40 5.95 1.31
C HIS A 57 -4.70 5.69 2.65
N ILE A 58 -4.47 4.41 2.99
CA ILE A 58 -3.99 3.99 4.32
C ILE A 58 -2.55 4.45 4.65
N VAL A 59 -1.69 4.59 3.64
CA VAL A 59 -0.31 5.09 3.82
C VAL A 59 -0.26 6.62 3.89
N PHE A 60 -1.07 7.34 3.10
CA PHE A 60 -1.01 8.79 2.98
C PHE A 60 -2.37 9.42 3.26
N ALA A 61 -2.42 10.29 4.26
CA ALA A 61 -3.48 11.30 4.36
C ALA A 61 -2.90 12.62 4.90
N PRO A 62 -3.65 13.72 4.81
CA PRO A 62 -3.24 14.97 5.42
C PRO A 62 -3.09 14.83 6.94
N ALA A 63 -2.14 15.54 7.53
CA ALA A 63 -1.90 15.51 8.97
C ALA A 63 -3.03 16.20 9.76
N LYS A 64 -3.28 15.73 10.99
CA LYS A 64 -4.26 16.34 11.92
C LYS A 64 -3.90 17.80 12.15
N GLY A 65 -4.83 18.71 11.86
CA GLY A 65 -4.62 20.17 12.01
C GLY A 65 -3.77 20.85 10.92
N ASN A 66 -3.13 20.12 10.00
CA ASN A 66 -2.40 20.71 8.87
C ASN A 66 -2.62 19.91 7.58
N LYS A 67 -3.59 20.38 6.77
CA LYS A 67 -3.93 19.75 5.48
C LYS A 67 -2.82 19.81 4.42
N TYR A 68 -1.77 20.62 4.65
CA TYR A 68 -0.62 20.76 3.75
C TYR A 68 0.57 19.89 4.16
N ALA A 69 0.55 19.27 5.34
CA ALA A 69 1.53 18.28 5.74
C ALA A 69 0.97 16.88 5.48
N ALA A 70 1.71 16.06 4.74
CA ALA A 70 1.38 14.64 4.60
C ALA A 70 1.86 13.88 5.83
N SER A 71 1.03 12.96 6.35
CA SER A 71 1.43 12.00 7.37
C SER A 71 1.44 10.59 6.78
N GLY A 72 2.49 9.84 7.13
CA GLY A 72 2.57 8.41 6.86
C GLY A 72 1.79 7.64 7.92
N PHE A 73 0.89 6.76 7.51
CA PHE A 73 0.00 6.01 8.44
C PHE A 73 -0.70 6.94 9.46
N PRO A 74 -1.50 7.89 8.97
CA PRO A 74 -2.17 8.91 9.77
C PRO A 74 -3.01 8.34 10.93
N SER A 75 -3.80 7.28 10.71
CA SER A 75 -4.60 6.66 11.79
C SER A 75 -3.74 6.14 12.94
N VAL A 76 -2.65 5.43 12.62
CA VAL A 76 -1.70 4.93 13.63
C VAL A 76 -1.07 6.11 14.37
N SER A 77 -0.63 7.13 13.64
CA SER A 77 -0.02 8.32 14.24
C SER A 77 -0.97 9.05 15.18
N ASN A 78 -2.25 9.14 14.82
CA ASN A 78 -3.27 9.78 15.66
C ASN A 78 -3.59 8.95 16.90
N ALA A 79 -3.79 7.63 16.76
CA ALA A 79 -4.04 6.74 17.90
C ALA A 79 -2.89 6.79 18.92
N VAL A 80 -1.64 6.86 18.44
CA VAL A 80 -0.45 7.05 19.29
C VAL A 80 -0.46 8.40 20.00
N ALA A 81 -0.84 9.48 19.30
CA ALA A 81 -0.91 10.83 19.88
C ALA A 81 -2.04 10.97 20.92
N ASP A 82 -3.18 10.32 20.66
CA ASP A 82 -4.34 10.31 21.54
C ASP A 82 -4.15 9.34 22.74
N GLY A 83 -3.14 8.45 22.67
CA GLY A 83 -2.74 7.57 23.76
C GLY A 83 -3.65 6.36 23.99
N ASP A 84 -4.50 6.03 23.00
CA ASP A 84 -5.45 4.92 23.06
C ASP A 84 -4.79 3.62 22.61
N SER A 85 -4.42 2.76 23.56
CA SER A 85 -3.78 1.47 23.27
C SER A 85 -4.64 0.55 22.41
N THR A 86 -5.96 0.60 22.56
CA THR A 86 -6.88 -0.26 21.79
C THR A 86 -6.96 0.21 20.35
N GLU A 87 -7.06 1.52 20.13
CA GLU A 87 -7.06 2.09 18.78
C GLU A 87 -5.72 1.86 18.06
N ILE A 88 -4.60 1.96 18.78
CA ILE A 88 -3.26 1.64 18.24
C ILE A 88 -3.22 0.20 17.70
N GLU A 89 -3.68 -0.78 18.49
CA GLU A 89 -3.68 -2.19 18.08
C GLU A 89 -4.54 -2.41 16.83
N ILE A 90 -5.72 -1.80 16.76
CA ILE A 90 -6.64 -1.91 15.63
C ILE A 90 -6.03 -1.29 14.37
N GLU A 91 -5.51 -0.06 14.46
CA GLU A 91 -5.00 0.67 13.30
C GLU A 91 -3.69 0.05 12.76
N VAL A 92 -2.84 -0.50 13.64
CA VAL A 92 -1.68 -1.29 13.21
C VAL A 92 -2.09 -2.57 12.50
N ALA A 93 -3.14 -3.26 12.97
CA ALA A 93 -3.67 -4.45 12.32
C ALA A 93 -4.24 -4.13 10.93
N ILE A 94 -5.00 -3.05 10.80
CA ILE A 94 -5.54 -2.54 9.52
C ILE A 94 -4.39 -2.21 8.56
N ALA A 95 -3.42 -1.40 8.99
CA ALA A 95 -2.27 -1.04 8.16
C ALA A 95 -1.51 -2.28 7.69
N THR A 96 -1.29 -3.25 8.58
CA THR A 96 -0.62 -4.51 8.25
C THR A 96 -1.40 -5.33 7.23
N TYR A 97 -2.73 -5.41 7.37
CA TYR A 97 -3.60 -6.11 6.44
C TYR A 97 -3.52 -5.52 5.03
N PHE A 98 -3.66 -4.20 4.90
CA PHE A 98 -3.59 -3.53 3.61
C PHE A 98 -2.19 -3.59 2.97
N VAL A 99 -1.12 -3.44 3.75
CA VAL A 99 0.26 -3.61 3.24
C VAL A 99 0.48 -5.02 2.71
N ARG A 100 -0.05 -6.05 3.40
CA ARG A 100 0.01 -7.44 2.92
C ARG A 100 -0.88 -7.71 1.71
N GLY A 101 -2.02 -7.06 1.61
CA GLY A 101 -2.87 -7.08 0.41
C GLY A 101 -2.13 -6.47 -0.78
N ALA A 102 -1.55 -5.29 -0.61
CA ALA A 102 -0.74 -4.61 -1.61
C ALA A 102 0.44 -5.47 -2.07
N LEU A 103 1.12 -6.15 -1.15
CA LEU A 103 2.18 -7.12 -1.44
C LEU A 103 1.78 -8.19 -2.45
N SER A 104 0.54 -8.67 -2.39
CA SER A 104 0.08 -9.73 -3.30
C SER A 104 0.03 -9.26 -4.76
N THR A 105 -0.15 -7.97 -5.02
CA THR A 105 -0.24 -7.38 -6.37
C THR A 105 1.09 -7.35 -7.11
N LEU A 106 2.21 -7.34 -6.36
CA LEU A 106 3.57 -7.27 -6.90
C LEU A 106 4.22 -8.63 -7.10
N LYS A 107 3.56 -9.73 -6.68
CA LYS A 107 4.07 -11.07 -6.93
C LYS A 107 4.05 -11.37 -8.42
N GLU A 108 4.92 -12.28 -8.84
CA GLU A 108 5.03 -12.69 -10.24
C GLU A 108 3.71 -13.32 -10.71
N PHE A 109 3.26 -12.93 -11.91
CA PHE A 109 2.20 -13.67 -12.60
C PHE A 109 2.79 -14.98 -13.12
N HIS A 110 2.24 -16.11 -12.69
CA HIS A 110 2.55 -17.39 -13.34
C HIS A 110 2.09 -17.27 -14.80
N ASN A 111 3.03 -17.28 -15.75
CA ASN A 111 2.73 -17.25 -17.16
C ASN A 111 1.89 -18.50 -17.50
N PHE A 112 0.62 -18.31 -17.83
CA PHE A 112 -0.26 -19.37 -18.35
C PHE A 112 0.05 -19.73 -19.82
N PHE A 113 1.09 -19.16 -20.40
CA PHE A 113 1.54 -19.40 -21.77
C PHE A 113 2.94 -20.06 -21.74
N SER A 114 2.97 -21.34 -21.37
CA SER A 114 4.08 -22.26 -21.63
C SER A 114 3.54 -23.49 -22.35
#